data_AF-A0A0F6I7D6-F1
#
_entry.id   AF-A0A0F6I7D6-F1
#
_cell.length_a   1.000
_cell.length_b   1.000
_cell.length_c   1.000
_cell.angle_alpha   90.00
_cell.angle_beta   90.00
_cell.angle_gamma   90.00
#
_symmetry.space_group_name_H-M   'P 1'
#
loop_
_entity.id
_entity.type
_entity.pdbx_description
1 polymer ?
#
loop_
_entity_poly.entity_id
_entity_poly.type
_entity_poly.pdbx_seq_one_letter_code
_entity_poly.pdbx_strand_id
1 'polypeptide(L)' 'EIEPTEITNLLSHSRYNREYEDLAMTTAEKLIQKGEMKGKVETKIDIARNMLLDGASLEYVLKITRLTEQELKDHGLL' A
#
# COMPACT_ATOMS: atom_id res chain seq x y z
N GLU A 1 -30.22 -36.16 -17.91
CA GLU A 1 -29.01 -35.34 -18.07
C GLU A 1 -29.37 -33.91 -17.74
N ILE A 2 -28.50 -33.20 -17.02
CA ILE A 2 -28.69 -31.76 -16.76
C ILE A 2 -28.09 -31.05 -17.97
N GLU A 3 -28.85 -30.15 -18.60
CA GLU A 3 -28.32 -29.41 -19.75
C GLU A 3 -27.26 -28.40 -19.29
N PRO A 4 -26.19 -28.14 -20.09
CA PRO A 4 -25.15 -27.16 -19.75
C PRO A 4 -25.71 -25.76 -19.42
N THR A 5 -26.86 -25.42 -20.00
CA THR A 5 -27.61 -24.18 -19.78
C THR A 5 -28.20 -24.08 -18.37
N GLU A 6 -28.56 -25.20 -17.76
CA GLU A 6 -29.10 -25.25 -16.40
C GLU A 6 -27.98 -25.08 -15.36
N ILE A 7 -26.79 -25.64 -15.63
CA ILE A 7 -25.60 -25.48 -14.78
C ILE A 7 -25.14 -24.02 -14.78
N THR A 8 -25.08 -23.37 -15.94
CA THR A 8 -24.66 -21.97 -16.07
C THR A 8 -25.62 -21.02 -15.34
N ASN A 9 -26.93 -21.24 -15.43
CA ASN A 9 -27.93 -20.47 -14.70
C ASN A 9 -27.89 -20.69 -13.18
N LEU A 10 -27.55 -21.90 -12.71
CA LEU A 10 -27.37 -22.19 -11.29
C LEU A 10 -26.10 -21.53 -10.72
N LEU A 11 -25.00 -21.54 -11.48
CA LEU A 11 -23.74 -20.94 -11.08
C LEU A 11 -23.80 -19.40 -11.11
N SER A 12 -24.53 -18.80 -12.06
CA SER A 12 -24.66 -17.34 -12.16
C SER A 12 -25.38 -16.72 -10.96
N HIS A 13 -26.23 -17.48 -10.26
CA HIS A 13 -26.95 -17.04 -9.06
C HIS A 13 -26.30 -17.52 -7.74
N SER A 14 -25.23 -18.30 -7.82
CA SER A 14 -24.54 -18.81 -6.64
C SER A 14 -23.72 -17.70 -5.95
N ARG A 15 -23.77 -17.64 -4.61
CA ARG A 15 -22.91 -16.76 -3.79
C ARG A 15 -21.42 -16.89 -4.13
N TYR A 16 -21.02 -18.05 -4.64
CA TYR A 16 -19.66 -18.32 -5.12
C TYR A 16 -19.17 -17.27 -6.13
N ASN A 17 -20.00 -16.82 -7.08
CA ASN A 17 -19.52 -15.85 -8.08
C ASN A 17 -19.26 -14.45 -7.48
N ARG A 18 -20.06 -14.03 -6.49
CA ARG A 18 -19.82 -12.78 -5.76
C ARG A 18 -18.62 -12.86 -4.82
N GLU A 19 -18.44 -13.97 -4.11
CA GLU A 19 -17.31 -14.12 -3.18
C GLU A 19 -15.95 -14.06 -3.90
N TYR A 20 -15.87 -14.54 -5.14
CA TYR A 20 -14.64 -14.41 -5.96
C TYR A 20 -14.40 -12.97 -6.47
N GLU A 21 -15.45 -12.24 -6.85
CA GLU A 21 -15.35 -10.79 -7.17
C GLU A 21 -14.97 -9.96 -5.94
N ASP A 22 -15.58 -10.21 -4.78
CA ASP A 22 -15.26 -9.56 -3.51
C ASP A 22 -13.84 -9.91 -3.04
N LEU A 23 -13.40 -11.16 -3.22
CA LEU A 23 -12.03 -11.57 -2.88
C LEU A 23 -10.99 -10.90 -3.79
N ALA A 24 -11.28 -10.74 -5.09
CA ALA A 24 -10.41 -10.01 -6.01
C ALA A 24 -10.36 -8.50 -5.67
N MET A 25 -11.50 -7.90 -5.31
CA MET A 25 -11.61 -6.51 -4.82
C MET A 25 -10.71 -6.29 -3.61
N THR A 26 -10.76 -7.19 -2.61
CA THR A 26 -9.93 -7.08 -1.41
C THR A 26 -8.42 -7.23 -1.66
N THR A 27 -8.01 -7.92 -2.72
CA THR A 27 -6.58 -8.09 -3.04
C THR A 27 -6.02 -6.86 -3.76
N ALA A 28 -6.75 -6.33 -4.75
CA ALA A 28 -6.37 -5.11 -5.44
C ALA A 28 -6.35 -3.91 -4.50
N GLU A 29 -7.35 -3.77 -3.63
CA GLU A 29 -7.39 -2.70 -2.62
C GLU A 29 -6.23 -2.78 -1.63
N LYS A 30 -5.88 -3.99 -1.14
CA LYS A 30 -4.70 -4.19 -0.29
C LYS A 30 -3.40 -3.81 -1.01
N LEU A 31 -3.28 -4.13 -2.30
CA LEU A 31 -2.11 -3.75 -3.10
C LEU A 31 -2.03 -2.23 -3.30
N ILE A 32 -3.16 -1.57 -3.57
CA ILE A 32 -3.23 -0.10 -3.67
C ILE A 32 -2.83 0.55 -2.34
N GLN A 33 -3.42 0.12 -1.23
CA GLN A 33 -3.09 0.64 0.11
C GLN A 33 -1.62 0.42 0.45
N LYS A 34 -1.06 -0.76 0.15
CA LYS A 34 0.36 -1.05 0.36
C LYS A 34 1.26 -0.17 -0.52
N GLY A 35 0.88 0.04 -1.78
CA GLY A 35 1.57 0.95 -2.70
C GLY A 35 1.55 2.40 -2.23
N GLU A 36 0.38 2.91 -1.82
CA GLU A 36 0.21 4.25 -1.28
C GLU A 36 1.02 4.47 0.00
N MET A 37 1.03 3.50 0.91
CA MET A 37 1.85 3.56 2.12
C MET A 37 3.34 3.59 1.78
N LYS A 38 3.79 2.74 0.85
CA LYS A 38 5.19 2.70 0.43
C LYS A 38 5.62 4.03 -0.21
N GLY A 39 4.79 4.60 -1.10
CA GLY A 39 5.08 5.89 -1.72
C GLY A 39 5.14 7.04 -0.70
N LYS A 40 4.26 7.03 0.31
CA LYS A 40 4.30 8.01 1.41
C LYS A 40 5.60 7.92 2.23
N VAL A 41 6.10 6.70 2.48
CA VAL A 41 7.36 6.49 3.21
C VAL A 41 8.56 6.94 2.37
N GLU A 42 8.65 6.52 1.10
CA GLU A 42 9.72 6.95 0.19
C GLU A 42 9.77 8.49 0.07
N THR A 43 8.60 9.13 -0.08
CA THR A 43 8.52 10.61 -0.15
C THR A 43 9.07 11.28 1.11
N LYS A 44 8.78 10.74 2.30
CA LYS A 44 9.30 11.31 3.56
C LYS A 44 10.81 11.18 3.67
N ILE A 45 11.38 10.06 3.21
CA ILE A 45 12.83 9.82 3.21
C ILE A 45 13.53 10.75 2.22
N ASP A 46 12.96 10.98 1.05
CA ASP A 46 13.52 11.92 0.07
C ASP A 46 13.46 13.37 0.58
N ILE A 47 12.36 13.76 1.23
CA ILE A 47 12.26 15.06 1.90
C ILE A 47 13.32 15.17 3.00
N ALA A 48 13.46 14.16 3.86
CA ALA A 48 14.48 14.15 4.93
C ALA A 48 15.89 14.31 4.35
N ARG A 49 16.21 13.59 3.27
CA ARG A 49 17.50 13.67 2.58
C ARG A 49 17.78 15.08 2.08
N ASN A 50 16.83 15.68 1.37
CA ASN A 50 16.99 17.03 0.83
C ASN A 50 17.15 18.07 1.94
N MET A 51 16.36 17.97 3.01
CA MET A 51 16.49 18.85 4.16
C MET A 51 17.87 18.75 4.82
N LEU A 52 18.40 17.53 5.00
CA LEU A 52 19.75 17.32 5.55
C LEU A 52 20.83 17.88 4.62
N LEU A 53 20.69 17.71 3.30
CA LEU A 53 21.60 18.29 2.30
C LEU A 53 21.57 19.83 2.31
N ASP A 54 20.40 20.43 2.57
CA ASP A 54 20.22 21.87 2.72
C ASP A 54 20.72 22.40 4.08
N GLY A 55 21.27 21.53 4.94
CA GLY A 55 21.85 21.89 6.23
C GLY A 55 20.83 22.01 7.37
N ALA A 56 19.61 21.49 7.21
CA ALA A 56 18.65 21.43 8.30
C ALA A 56 19.17 20.55 9.45
N SER A 57 18.84 20.95 10.69
CA SER A 57 19.20 20.14 11.86
C SER A 57 18.40 18.83 11.91
N LEU A 58 19.01 17.78 12.45
CA LEU A 58 18.35 16.48 12.64
C LEU A 58 17.02 16.62 13.41
N GLU A 59 16.99 17.41 14.49
CA GLU A 59 15.78 17.68 15.26
C GLU A 59 14.65 18.26 14.40
N TYR A 60 14.99 19.21 13.53
CA TYR A 60 14.02 19.82 12.62
C TYR A 60 13.49 18.83 11.58
N VAL A 61 14.38 18.00 11.02
CA VAL A 61 14.02 16.95 10.06
C VAL A 61 13.06 15.93 10.69
N LEU A 62 13.36 15.44 11.90
CA LEU A 62 12.51 14.49 12.62
C LEU A 62 11.13 15.10 12.91
N LYS A 63 11.08 16.37 13.32
CA LYS A 63 9.84 17.09 13.60
C LYS A 63 8.94 17.24 12.37
N ILE A 64 9.50 17.60 11.22
CA ILE A 64 8.74 17.85 9.99
C ILE A 64 8.28 16.55 9.33
N THR A 65 9.20 15.59 9.18
CA THR A 65 8.93 14.33 8.48
C THR A 65 8.15 13.33 9.33
N ARG A 66 8.17 13.53 10.66
CA ARG A 66 7.69 12.59 11.68
C ARG A 66 8.33 11.21 11.56
N LEU A 67 9.55 11.17 11.02
CA LEU A 67 10.40 9.99 11.05
C LEU A 67 11.10 9.91 12.40
N THR A 68 11.51 8.70 12.73
CA THR A 68 12.40 8.39 13.84
C THR A 68 13.84 8.40 13.36
N GLU A 69 14.78 8.58 14.30
CA GLU A 69 16.20 8.53 13.97
C GLU A 69 16.62 7.15 13.42
N GLN A 70 15.99 6.07 13.91
CA GLN A 70 16.26 4.72 13.43
C GLN A 70 15.82 4.56 11.96
N GLU A 71 14.65 5.08 11.58
CA GLU A 71 14.22 5.05 10.17
C GLU A 71 15.22 5.80 9.26
N LEU A 72 15.78 6.92 9.71
CA LEU A 72 16.80 7.63 8.94
C LEU A 72 18.10 6.79 8.79
N LYS A 73 18.52 6.08 9.84
CA LYS A 73 19.68 5.16 9.81
C LYS A 73 19.46 3.97 8.88
N ASP A 74 18.27 3.36 8.97
CA ASP A 74 17.89 2.23 8.12
C ASP A 74 17.88 2.60 6.62
N HIS A 75 17.71 3.89 6.33
CA HIS A 75 17.76 4.48 4.99
C HIS A 75 19.10 5.16 4.65
N GLY A 76 20.13 5.04 5.50
CA GLY A 76 21.49 5.52 5.24
C GLY A 76 21.65 7.04 5.23
N LEU A 77 20.77 7.77 5.93
CA LEU A 77 20.81 9.23 6.03
C LEU A 77 21.60 9.74 7.25
N LEU A 78 21.92 8.84 8.19
CA LEU A 78 22.70 9.07 9.41
C LEU A 78 23.69 7.91 9.61
#